data_AF-A0A2G6EF93-F1
#
_entry.id   AF-A0A2G6EF93-F1
#
_cell.length_a   1.000
_cell.length_b   1.000
_cell.length_c   1.000
_cell.angle_alpha   90.00
_cell.angle_beta   90.00
_cell.angle_gamma   90.00
#
_symmetry.space_group_name_H-M   'P 1'
#
loop_
_entity.id
_entity.type
_entity.pdbx_description
1 polymer ?
#
loop_
_entity_poly.entity_id
_entity_poly.type
_entity_poly.pdbx_seq_one_letter_code
_entity_poly.pdbx_strand_id
1 'polypeptide(L)'
;MLDAWGGTEVVPVYPSDIEIEQGREHLRCYQLNENGLFRWAAACCRSPVFNTQPGFPWAGIPAKAYTNVRADALDGLGDVRCRIYGRDAKGEAPFPISSKIAFRDMMVVLPFIIKGKLLGKHRHSPFFESDGKTPTVTPEILGSR
;
A
#
# COMPACT_ATOMS: atom_id res chain seq x y z
N MET A 1 3.66 -1.88 -13.89
CA MET A 1 3.13 -1.48 -12.57
C MET A 1 2.44 -0.12 -12.63
N LEU A 2 3.00 0.85 -13.36
CA LEU A 2 2.33 2.12 -13.59
C LEU A 2 1.28 2.04 -14.71
N ASP A 3 0.26 2.88 -14.64
CA ASP A 3 -0.67 3.16 -15.73
C ASP A 3 -0.08 4.18 -16.75
N ALA A 4 -0.85 4.51 -17.79
CA ALA A 4 -0.43 5.45 -18.83
C ALA A 4 -0.12 6.87 -18.29
N TRP A 5 -0.64 7.21 -17.11
CA TRP A 5 -0.51 8.52 -16.47
C TRP A 5 0.55 8.50 -15.35
N GLY A 6 1.29 7.40 -15.21
CA GLY A 6 2.33 7.25 -14.18
C GLY A 6 1.80 6.89 -12.79
N GLY A 7 0.51 6.61 -12.64
CA GLY A 7 -0.13 6.21 -11.39
C GLY A 7 -0.02 4.71 -11.10
N THR A 8 -0.27 4.31 -9.86
CA THR A 8 -0.48 2.91 -9.47
C THR A 8 -1.81 2.80 -8.75
N GLU A 9 -2.68 1.91 -9.21
CA GLU A 9 -3.90 1.57 -8.48
C GLU A 9 -3.57 0.72 -7.25
N VAL A 10 -4.15 1.10 -6.11
CA VAL A 10 -3.87 0.49 -4.81
C VAL A 10 -5.18 0.05 -4.16
N VAL A 11 -5.22 -1.21 -3.76
CA VAL A 11 -6.28 -1.81 -2.95
C VAL A 11 -5.86 -1.74 -1.48
N PRO A 12 -6.59 -0.99 -0.62
CA PRO A 12 -6.32 -0.98 0.80
C PRO A 12 -6.88 -2.23 1.48
N VAL A 13 -6.05 -2.89 2.28
CA VAL A 13 -6.47 -3.96 3.20
C VAL A 13 -5.92 -3.70 4.59
N TYR A 14 -6.46 -4.38 5.60
CA TYR A 14 -5.93 -4.30 6.95
C TYR A 14 -4.68 -5.16 7.08
N PRO A 15 -3.59 -4.66 7.73
CA PRO A 15 -2.40 -5.46 7.97
C PRO A 15 -2.67 -6.80 8.68
N SER A 16 -3.62 -6.83 9.61
CA SER A 16 -4.02 -8.06 10.33
C SER A 16 -4.79 -9.07 9.49
N ASP A 17 -5.30 -8.67 8.32
CA ASP A 17 -6.09 -9.52 7.43
C ASP A 17 -5.20 -10.17 6.35
N ILE A 18 -3.89 -9.94 6.40
CA ILE A 18 -2.92 -10.54 5.49
C ILE A 18 -2.22 -11.72 6.17
N GLU A 19 -2.20 -12.85 5.48
CA GLU A 19 -1.39 -14.02 5.81
C GLU A 19 -0.32 -14.23 4.73
N ILE A 20 0.89 -14.61 5.14
CA ILE A 20 1.95 -15.01 4.21
C ILE A 20 2.01 -16.53 4.25
N GLU A 21 1.46 -17.17 3.22
CA GLU A 21 1.46 -18.64 3.14
C GLU A 21 2.88 -19.18 2.88
N GLN A 22 3.68 -18.50 2.06
CA GLN A 22 5.03 -18.94 1.65
C GLN A 22 5.95 -17.75 1.33
N GLY A 23 7.27 -17.96 1.38
CA GLY A 23 8.26 -16.99 0.91
C GLY A 23 8.54 -15.81 1.84
N ARG A 24 8.23 -15.94 3.14
CA ARG A 24 8.45 -14.89 4.16
C ARG A 24 9.91 -14.45 4.23
N GLU A 25 10.82 -15.41 4.15
CA GLU A 25 12.28 -15.25 4.14
C GLU A 25 12.81 -14.45 2.92
N HIS A 26 12.02 -14.41 1.85
CA HIS A 26 12.31 -13.65 0.64
C HIS A 26 11.71 -12.24 0.67
N LEU A 27 11.02 -11.86 1.72
CA LEU A 27 10.49 -10.51 1.86
C LEU A 27 11.59 -9.54 2.33
N ARG A 28 11.66 -8.36 1.71
CA ARG A 28 12.53 -7.26 2.10
C ARG A 28 11.70 -6.02 2.36
N CYS A 29 12.17 -5.19 3.30
CA CYS A 29 11.55 -3.92 3.62
C CYS A 29 12.48 -2.77 3.24
N TYR A 30 11.94 -1.78 2.54
CA TYR A 30 12.66 -0.59 2.12
C TYR A 30 11.96 0.66 2.63
N GLN A 31 12.71 1.73 2.85
CA GLN A 31 12.17 3.06 3.10
C GLN A 31 12.90 4.09 2.23
N LEU A 32 12.22 5.19 1.89
CA LEU A 32 12.85 6.30 1.16
C LEU A 32 13.56 7.29 2.10
N ASN A 33 13.11 7.35 3.36
CA ASN A 33 13.70 8.09 4.46
C ASN A 33 13.30 7.42 5.78
N GLU A 34 13.95 7.77 6.89
CA GLU A 34 13.73 7.15 8.21
C GLU A 34 12.26 7.14 8.67
N ASN A 35 11.49 8.16 8.27
CA ASN A 35 10.08 8.33 8.65
C ASN A 35 9.11 7.92 7.53
N GLY A 36 9.62 7.28 6.48
CA GLY A 36 8.87 6.95 5.27
C GLY A 36 8.01 5.70 5.44
N LEU A 37 7.14 5.48 4.45
CA LEU A 37 6.39 4.23 4.34
C LEU A 37 7.33 3.03 4.22
N PHE A 38 6.88 1.92 4.80
CA PHE A 38 7.56 0.63 4.72
C PHE A 38 7.14 -0.01 3.41
N ARG A 39 8.09 -0.19 2.50
CA ARG A 39 7.88 -0.72 1.16
C ARG A 39 8.34 -2.16 1.12
N TRP A 40 7.40 -3.09 1.08
CA TRP A 40 7.70 -4.51 1.10
C TRP A 40 7.83 -5.02 -0.33
N ALA A 41 8.94 -5.68 -0.62
CA ALA A 41 9.25 -6.20 -1.95
C ALA A 41 9.89 -7.58 -1.89
N ALA A 42 9.79 -8.34 -2.99
CA ALA A 42 10.46 -9.62 -3.13
C ALA A 42 11.98 -9.44 -3.30
N ALA A 43 12.79 -10.24 -2.61
CA ALA A 43 14.25 -10.15 -2.63
C ALA A 43 14.86 -10.43 -4.01
N CYS A 44 14.28 -11.35 -4.77
CA CYS A 44 14.85 -11.83 -6.05
C CYS A 44 14.82 -10.79 -7.17
N CYS A 45 13.80 -9.95 -7.21
CA CYS A 45 13.57 -9.02 -8.34
C CYS A 45 13.13 -7.62 -7.90
N ARG A 46 13.06 -7.37 -6.58
CA ARG A 46 12.54 -6.12 -6.00
C ARG A 46 11.13 -5.76 -6.45
N SER A 47 10.34 -6.76 -6.87
CA SER A 47 8.94 -6.54 -7.22
C SER A 47 8.18 -6.05 -5.98
N PRO A 48 7.51 -4.89 -6.03
CA PRO A 48 6.79 -4.39 -4.88
C PRO A 48 5.58 -5.29 -4.60
N VAL A 49 5.39 -5.66 -3.34
CA VAL A 49 4.28 -6.51 -2.88
C VAL A 49 3.19 -5.64 -2.24
N PHE A 50 3.55 -4.78 -1.29
CA PHE A 50 2.64 -3.80 -0.67
C PHE A 50 3.41 -2.75 0.13
N ASN A 51 2.71 -1.71 0.58
CA ASN A 51 3.27 -0.72 1.51
C ASN A 51 2.48 -0.71 2.82
N THR A 52 3.16 -0.55 3.95
CA THR A 52 2.54 -0.36 5.28
C THR A 52 3.06 0.92 5.95
N GLN A 53 2.32 1.39 6.95
CA GLN A 53 2.76 2.44 7.86
C GLN A 53 2.70 1.91 9.31
N PRO A 54 3.78 2.06 10.11
CA PRO A 54 3.80 1.62 11.49
C PRO A 54 2.65 2.18 12.31
N GLY A 55 1.96 1.33 13.06
CA GLY A 55 0.84 1.71 13.93
C GLY A 55 -0.41 2.20 13.19
N PHE A 56 -0.50 1.97 11.87
CA PHE A 56 -1.60 2.42 11.04
C PHE A 56 -2.32 1.24 10.38
N PRO A 57 -3.67 1.16 10.40
CA PRO A 57 -4.41 0.01 9.90
C PRO A 57 -4.56 0.09 8.38
N TRP A 58 -3.44 0.10 7.66
CA TRP A 58 -3.40 0.20 6.21
C TRP A 58 -2.22 -0.57 5.62
N ALA A 59 -2.54 -1.53 4.77
CA ALA A 59 -1.61 -2.11 3.81
C ALA A 59 -2.12 -1.80 2.40
N GLY A 60 -1.32 -1.07 1.62
CA GLY A 60 -1.66 -0.72 0.24
C GLY A 60 -1.07 -1.74 -0.72
N ILE A 61 -1.91 -2.61 -1.29
CA ILE A 61 -1.51 -3.64 -2.23
C ILE A 61 -1.75 -3.13 -3.66
N PRO A 62 -0.75 -3.16 -4.56
CA PRO A 62 -0.94 -2.79 -5.96
C PRO A 62 -1.99 -3.70 -6.62
N ALA A 63 -2.96 -3.13 -7.35
CA ALA A 63 -4.00 -3.90 -8.04
C ALA A 63 -3.43 -4.95 -9.01
N LYS A 64 -2.24 -4.67 -9.59
CA LYS A 64 -1.51 -5.60 -10.45
C LYS A 64 -1.03 -6.87 -9.74
N ALA A 65 -0.87 -6.86 -8.42
CA ALA A 65 -0.54 -8.08 -7.67
C ALA A 65 -1.67 -9.13 -7.75
N TYR A 66 -2.92 -8.69 -7.85
CA TYR A 66 -4.08 -9.55 -8.02
C TYR A 66 -4.33 -9.89 -9.50
N THR A 67 -4.37 -8.86 -10.34
CA THR A 67 -4.84 -8.98 -11.73
C THR A 67 -3.85 -9.66 -12.67
N ASN A 68 -2.55 -9.71 -12.32
CA ASN A 68 -1.56 -10.49 -13.08
C ASN A 68 -1.75 -12.01 -12.89
N VAL A 69 -2.37 -12.45 -11.79
CA VAL A 69 -2.67 -13.86 -11.53
C VAL A 69 -4.05 -14.21 -12.07
N ARG A 70 -5.04 -13.35 -11.78
CA ARG A 70 -6.43 -13.56 -12.19
C ARG A 70 -7.07 -12.22 -12.56
N ALA A 71 -7.46 -12.06 -13.82
CA ALA A 71 -7.92 -10.78 -14.37
C ALA A 71 -9.16 -10.21 -13.65
N ASP A 72 -10.09 -11.07 -13.24
CA ASP A 72 -11.35 -10.74 -12.57
C ASP A 72 -11.21 -10.72 -11.02
N ALA A 73 -9.97 -10.66 -10.51
CA ALA A 73 -9.72 -10.75 -9.06
C ALA A 73 -10.33 -9.61 -8.25
N LEU A 74 -10.60 -8.46 -8.87
CA LEU A 74 -11.04 -7.24 -8.20
C LEU A 74 -12.47 -6.82 -8.57
N ASP A 75 -13.19 -7.58 -9.41
CA ASP A 75 -14.51 -7.21 -9.93
C ASP A 75 -15.53 -6.94 -8.81
N GLY A 76 -15.40 -7.62 -7.67
CA GLY A 76 -16.26 -7.43 -6.49
C GLY A 76 -15.96 -6.18 -5.65
N LEU A 77 -14.86 -5.45 -5.91
CA LEU A 77 -14.47 -4.27 -5.12
C LEU A 77 -15.08 -2.96 -5.64
N GLY A 78 -15.61 -2.96 -6.87
CA GLY A 78 -16.15 -1.78 -7.53
C GLY A 78 -15.09 -0.81 -8.05
N ASP A 79 -15.53 0.38 -8.44
CA ASP A 79 -14.69 1.37 -9.12
C ASP A 79 -13.65 2.06 -8.22
N VAL A 80 -12.60 2.59 -8.85
CA VAL A 80 -11.60 3.45 -8.20
C VAL A 80 -12.26 4.68 -7.57
N ARG A 81 -12.22 4.76 -6.24
CA ARG A 81 -12.95 5.78 -5.46
C ARG A 81 -12.24 7.14 -5.37
N CYS A 82 -10.92 7.19 -5.51
CA CYS A 82 -10.15 8.43 -5.45
C CYS A 82 -8.83 8.31 -6.24
N ARG A 83 -8.34 9.45 -6.75
CA ARG A 83 -7.04 9.57 -7.43
C ARG A 83 -6.32 10.79 -6.88
N ILE A 84 -5.10 10.59 -6.41
CA ILE A 84 -4.30 11.58 -5.68
C ILE A 84 -2.94 11.76 -6.35
N TYR A 85 -2.21 12.81 -5.96
CA TYR A 85 -0.88 13.15 -6.49
C TYR A 85 -0.86 13.46 -8.00
N GLY A 86 -1.91 14.09 -8.52
CA GLY A 86 -2.00 14.49 -9.93
C GLY A 86 -0.92 15.48 -10.39
N ARG A 87 -0.25 16.17 -9.46
CA ARG A 87 0.92 17.02 -9.78
C ARG A 87 2.11 16.22 -10.35
N ASP A 88 2.15 14.92 -10.07
CA ASP A 88 3.21 13.99 -10.47
C ASP A 88 2.75 13.12 -11.67
N ALA A 89 1.55 13.37 -12.22
CA ALA A 89 1.00 12.62 -13.34
C ALA A 89 1.71 12.95 -14.67
N LYS A 90 1.79 11.96 -15.54
CA LYS A 90 2.36 12.09 -16.89
C LYS A 90 1.26 12.53 -17.86
N GLY A 91 1.34 13.76 -18.37
CA GLY A 91 0.35 14.27 -19.34
C GLY A 91 -1.00 14.58 -18.71
N GLU A 92 -2.01 14.81 -19.55
CA GLU A 92 -3.36 15.19 -19.12
C GLU A 92 -4.28 13.96 -19.05
N ALA A 93 -4.64 13.54 -17.84
CA ALA A 93 -5.54 12.43 -17.65
C ALA A 93 -7.01 12.82 -17.97
N PRO A 94 -7.80 11.91 -18.58
CA PRO A 94 -9.19 12.17 -18.95
C PRO A 94 -10.17 12.10 -17.75
N PHE A 95 -9.66 12.15 -16.53
CA PHE A 95 -10.42 12.02 -15.29
C PHE A 95 -9.84 12.93 -14.20
N PRO A 96 -10.66 13.35 -13.21
CA PRO A 96 -10.19 14.21 -12.14
C PRO A 96 -9.17 13.50 -11.25
N ILE A 97 -8.06 14.19 -10.97
CA ILE A 97 -7.02 13.75 -10.03
C ILE A 97 -6.71 14.92 -9.09
N SER A 98 -6.76 14.69 -7.78
CA SER A 98 -6.34 15.69 -6.81
C SER A 98 -4.81 15.89 -6.89
N SER A 99 -4.35 17.14 -7.00
CA SER A 99 -2.92 17.48 -7.06
C SER A 99 -2.10 16.90 -5.88
N LYS A 100 -2.71 16.84 -4.70
CA LYS A 100 -2.25 16.18 -3.47
C LYS A 100 -3.43 15.49 -2.80
N ILE A 101 -3.24 14.81 -1.67
CA ILE A 101 -4.37 14.27 -0.88
C ILE A 101 -5.26 15.44 -0.43
N ALA A 102 -6.47 15.53 -0.98
CA ALA A 102 -7.44 16.55 -0.62
C ALA A 102 -8.39 16.06 0.49
N PHE A 103 -9.14 16.98 1.10
CA PHE A 103 -10.13 16.63 2.14
C PHE A 103 -11.15 15.60 1.64
N ARG A 104 -11.64 15.74 0.40
CA ARG A 104 -12.54 14.77 -0.23
C ARG A 104 -11.93 13.37 -0.27
N ASP A 105 -10.67 13.25 -0.67
CA ASP A 105 -9.98 11.94 -0.76
C ASP A 105 -9.86 11.29 0.63
N MET A 106 -9.58 12.10 1.66
CA MET A 106 -9.53 11.64 3.04
C MET A 106 -10.90 11.12 3.50
N MET A 107 -11.99 11.84 3.20
CA MET A 107 -13.35 11.44 3.57
C MET A 107 -13.77 10.10 2.93
N VAL A 108 -13.25 9.76 1.74
CA VAL A 108 -13.50 8.47 1.08
C VAL A 108 -12.92 7.31 1.89
N VAL A 109 -11.73 7.47 2.46
CA VAL A 109 -10.99 6.40 3.15
C VAL A 109 -11.18 6.39 4.66
N LEU A 110 -11.71 7.49 5.23
CA LEU A 110 -11.87 7.70 6.66
C LEU A 110 -12.66 6.57 7.36
N PRO A 111 -13.80 6.06 6.84
CA PRO A 111 -14.52 4.97 7.50
C PRO A 111 -13.69 3.69 7.66
N PHE A 112 -12.86 3.37 6.67
CA PHE A 112 -11.95 2.23 6.71
C PHE A 112 -10.88 2.40 7.80
N ILE A 113 -10.30 3.60 7.91
CA ILE A 113 -9.29 3.92 8.92
C ILE A 113 -9.90 3.88 10.33
N ILE A 114 -11.08 4.47 10.52
CA ILE A 114 -11.77 4.49 11.83
C ILE A 114 -12.06 3.06 12.29
N LYS A 115 -12.70 2.25 11.44
CA LYS A 115 -12.96 0.84 11.73
C LYS A 115 -11.67 0.09 12.07
N GLY A 116 -10.60 0.31 11.31
CA GLY A 116 -9.31 -0.33 11.54
C GLY A 116 -8.67 0.07 12.87
N LYS A 117 -8.78 1.33 13.27
CA LYS A 117 -8.27 1.80 14.57
C LYS A 117 -9.07 1.22 15.73
N LEU A 118 -10.40 1.25 15.65
CA LEU A 118 -11.29 0.71 16.68
C LEU A 118 -11.09 -0.79 16.89
N LEU A 119 -10.86 -1.54 15.80
CA LEU A 119 -10.66 -2.99 15.83
C LEU A 119 -9.18 -3.40 16.01
N GLY A 120 -8.25 -2.45 16.22
CA GLY A 120 -6.84 -2.77 16.40
C GLY A 120 -6.14 -3.42 15.19
N LYS A 121 -6.67 -3.23 13.97
CA LYS A 121 -6.24 -3.89 12.72
C LYS A 121 -4.82 -3.57 12.23
N HIS A 122 -4.09 -2.75 12.98
CA HIS A 122 -2.66 -2.46 12.78
C HIS A 122 -1.73 -3.45 13.52
N ARG A 123 -2.28 -4.23 14.47
CA ARG A 123 -1.54 -5.23 15.25
C ARG A 123 -1.73 -6.62 14.67
N HIS A 124 -0.95 -7.58 15.15
CA HIS A 124 -1.03 -9.00 14.75
C HIS A 124 -0.92 -9.23 13.23
N SER A 125 -0.21 -8.34 12.54
CA SER A 125 0.16 -8.52 11.13
C SER A 125 1.46 -9.31 11.03
N PRO A 126 1.73 -10.00 9.92
CA PRO A 126 3.02 -10.69 9.73
C PRO A 126 4.20 -9.71 9.52
N PHE A 127 3.97 -8.41 9.43
CA PHE A 127 4.98 -7.41 9.04
C PHE A 127 5.59 -6.65 10.21
N PHE A 128 4.89 -6.66 11.34
CA PHE A 128 5.28 -5.94 12.54
C PHE A 128 5.21 -6.89 13.74
N GLU A 129 6.04 -6.63 14.73
CA GLU A 129 5.96 -7.28 16.05
C GLU A 129 4.61 -6.99 16.71
N SER A 130 4.38 -7.56 17.89
CA SER A 130 3.11 -7.42 18.63
C SER A 130 2.69 -5.97 18.91
N ASP A 131 3.64 -5.03 18.87
CA ASP A 131 3.39 -3.59 19.02
C ASP A 131 2.72 -2.93 17.80
N GLY A 132 2.66 -3.64 16.66
CA GLY A 132 2.14 -3.15 15.39
C GLY A 132 3.00 -2.04 14.75
N LYS A 133 4.26 -1.89 15.17
CA LYS A 133 5.16 -0.81 14.74
C LYS A 133 6.57 -1.28 14.40
N THR A 134 7.17 -2.13 15.23
CA THR A 134 8.53 -2.63 15.01
C THR A 134 8.49 -3.62 13.85
N PRO A 135 9.22 -3.40 12.75
CA PRO A 135 9.15 -4.27 11.59
C PRO A 135 9.84 -5.62 11.86
N THR A 136 9.27 -6.71 11.36
CA THR A 136 9.90 -8.05 11.47
C THR A 136 11.10 -8.23 10.54
N VAL A 137 11.33 -7.28 9.63
CA VAL A 137 12.48 -7.22 8.72
C VAL A 137 13.08 -5.82 8.82
N THR A 138 14.38 -5.74 9.14
CA THR A 138 15.09 -4.47 9.23
C THR A 138 14.97 -3.68 7.91
N PRO A 139 14.42 -2.46 7.92
CA PRO A 139 14.28 -1.67 6.70
C PRO A 139 15.62 -1.20 6.16
N GLU A 140 15.81 -1.33 4.86
CA GLU A 140 16.92 -0.69 4.13
C GLU A 140 16.48 0.70 3.67
N ILE A 141 17.18 1.73 4.13
CA ILE A 141 16.95 3.11 3.67
C ILE A 141 17.64 3.28 2.32
N LEU A 142 16.84 3.50 1.26
CA LEU A 142 17.37 3.56 -0.09
C LEU A 142 18.18 4.82 -0.40
N GLY A 143 18.01 5.89 0.38
CA GLY A 143 18.76 7.14 0.28
C GLY A 143 18.60 7.85 -1.07
N SER A 144 18.30 9.16 -1.06
CA SER A 144 18.49 9.97 -2.26
C SER A 144 19.98 9.96 -2.62
N ARG A 145 20.34 9.34 -3.75
CA ARG A 145 21.44 9.91 -4.53
C ARG A 145 20.99 11.23 -5.11
#